data_AF-A0A3R6M386-F1
#
_entry.id   AF-A0A3R6M386-F1
#
_cell.length_a   1.000
_cell.length_b   1.000
_cell.length_c   1.000
_cell.angle_alpha   90.00
_cell.angle_beta   90.00
_cell.angle_gamma   90.00
#
_symmetry.space_group_name_H-M   'P 1'
#
loop_
_entity.id
_entity.type
_entity.pdbx_description
1 polymer ?
#
loop_
_entity_poly.entity_id
_entity_poly.type
_entity_poly.pdbx_seq_one_letter_code
_entity_poly.pdbx_strand_id
1 'polypeptide(L)' 'MAERVKDARRDAKLTQTELGKRIGKSKQWVSELERGNIKLSFEMAVSISNACNKTTEFFCH' A
#
# COMPACT_ATOMS: atom_id res chain seq x y z
N MET A 1 -9.98 2.97 -1.45
CA MET A 1 -8.50 2.97 -1.60
C MET A 1 -7.77 2.37 -0.40
N ALA A 2 -7.93 2.88 0.83
CA ALA A 2 -7.19 2.39 2.00
C ALA A 2 -7.37 0.88 2.29
N GLU A 3 -8.61 0.37 2.21
CA GLU A 3 -8.87 -1.07 2.38
C GLU A 3 -8.20 -1.92 1.29
N ARG A 4 -8.15 -1.41 0.05
CA ARG A 4 -7.49 -2.10 -1.08
C ARG A 4 -5.97 -2.23 -0.90
N VAL A 5 -5.33 -1.29 -0.20
CA VAL A 5 -3.90 -1.39 0.14
C VAL A 5 -3.64 -2.57 1.07
N LYS A 6 -4.51 -2.76 2.06
CA LYS A 6 -4.40 -3.88 3.00
C LYS A 6 -4.57 -5.21 2.29
N ASP A 7 -5.54 -5.32 1.39
CA ASP A 7 -5.79 -6.54 0.63
C ASP A 7 -4.65 -6.83 -0.36
N ALA A 8 -4.21 -5.83 -1.12
CA ALA A 8 -3.05 -5.97 -2.00
C ALA A 8 -1.79 -6.43 -1.27
N ARG A 9 -1.54 -5.88 -0.07
CA ARG A 9 -0.42 -6.28 0.78
C ARG A 9 -0.54 -7.73 1.24
N ARG A 10 -1.74 -8.14 1.68
CA ARG A 10 -2.01 -9.52 2.14
C ARG A 10 -1.87 -10.53 1.01
N ASP A 11 -2.37 -10.20 -0.18
CA ASP A 11 -2.22 -11.03 -1.38
C ASP A 11 -0.75 -11.19 -1.78
N ALA A 12 0.03 -10.12 -1.65
CA ALA A 12 1.48 -10.13 -1.86
C ALA A 12 2.26 -10.85 -0.73
N LYS A 13 1.57 -11.34 0.31
CA LYS A 13 2.13 -11.97 1.52
C LYS A 13 3.18 -11.10 2.23
N LEU A 14 3.00 -9.78 2.22
CA LEU A 14 3.90 -8.82 2.86
C LEU A 14 3.38 -8.43 4.24
N THR A 15 4.25 -8.22 5.22
CA THR A 15 3.86 -7.50 6.44
C THR A 15 3.85 -5.99 6.18
N GLN A 16 3.23 -5.22 7.08
CA GLN A 16 3.29 -3.76 7.02
C GLN A 16 4.74 -3.23 7.05
N THR A 17 5.65 -3.95 7.72
CA THR A 17 7.06 -3.61 7.78
C THR A 17 7.75 -3.86 6.45
N GLU A 18 7.52 -5.00 5.78
CA GLU A 18 8.08 -5.25 4.44
C GLU A 18 7.56 -4.24 3.42
N LEU A 19 6.25 -3.97 3.42
CA LEU A 19 5.67 -2.98 2.50
C LEU A 19 6.32 -1.62 2.74
N GLY A 20 6.40 -1.18 3.99
CA GLY A 20 7.05 0.07 4.37
C GLY A 20 8.49 0.14 3.86
N LYS A 21 9.30 -0.90 4.09
CA LYS A 21 10.67 -0.97 3.58
C LYS A 21 10.74 -0.84 2.05
N ARG A 22 9.84 -1.50 1.31
CA ARG A 22 9.80 -1.43 -0.17
C ARG A 22 9.46 -0.04 -0.70
N ILE A 23 8.59 0.70 -0.02
CA ILE A 23 8.16 2.05 -0.44
C ILE A 23 8.91 3.18 0.28
N GLY A 24 9.95 2.86 1.06
CA GLY A 24 10.72 3.85 1.82
C GLY A 24 9.94 4.54 2.95
N LYS A 25 8.99 3.84 3.58
CA LYS A 25 8.14 4.33 4.67
C LYS A 25 8.25 3.44 5.91
N SER A 26 7.79 3.98 7.05
CA SER A 26 7.75 3.21 8.30
C SER A 26 6.55 2.26 8.34
N LYS A 27 6.63 1.21 9.16
CA LYS A 27 5.48 0.33 9.47
C LYS A 27 4.27 1.16 9.96
N GLN A 28 4.52 2.15 10.81
CA GLN A 28 3.47 3.03 11.34
C GLN A 28 2.79 3.82 10.23
N TRP A 29 3.55 4.36 9.28
CA TRP A 29 3.00 5.03 8.11
C TRP A 29 2.09 4.10 7.29
N VAL A 30 2.50 2.84 7.08
CA VAL A 30 1.64 1.85 6.39
C VAL A 30 0.37 1.55 7.18
N SER A 31 0.45 1.43 8.51
CA SER A 31 -0.71 1.23 9.37
C SER A 31 -1.70 2.40 9.28
N GLU A 32 -1.22 3.64 9.35
CA GLU A 32 -2.06 4.84 9.21
C GLU A 32 -2.71 4.92 7.83
N LEU A 33 -1.99 4.51 6.78
CA LEU A 33 -2.54 4.42 5.43
C LEU A 33 -3.66 3.39 5.32
N GLU A 34 -3.46 2.18 5.85
CA GLU A 34 -4.48 1.12 5.82
C GLU A 34 -5.74 1.48 6.63
N ARG A 35 -5.60 2.36 7.63
CA ARG A 35 -6.72 2.88 8.44
C ARG A 35 -7.44 4.06 7.77
N GLY A 36 -6.92 4.58 6.66
CA GLY A 36 -7.50 5.73 5.96
C GLY A 36 -7.09 7.09 6.51
N ASN A 37 -6.15 7.13 7.45
CA ASN A 37 -5.66 8.38 8.06
C ASN A 37 -4.67 9.13 7.15
N ILE A 38 -4.11 8.46 6.14
CA ILE A 38 -3.23 9.06 5.14
C ILE A 38 -3.96 9.12 3.80
N LYS A 39 -4.03 10.32 3.23
CA LYS A 39 -4.50 10.50 1.86
C LYS A 39 -3.43 10.02 0.89
N LEU A 40 -3.77 9.01 0.10
CA LEU A 40 -2.86 8.42 -0.88
C LEU A 40 -2.72 9.36 -2.08
N SER A 41 -1.49 9.74 -2.43
CA SER A 41 -1.21 10.39 -3.72
C SER A 41 -1.16 9.33 -4.83
N PHE A 42 -1.39 9.74 -6.09
CA PHE A 42 -1.31 8.85 -7.23
C PHE A 42 0.07 8.17 -7.35
N GLU A 43 1.16 8.93 -7.19
CA GLU A 43 2.53 8.42 -7.20
C GLU A 43 2.75 7.34 -6.12
N MET A 44 2.18 7.53 -4.94
CA MET A 44 2.27 6.57 -3.85
C MET A 44 1.43 5.32 -4.13
N ALA A 45 0.27 5.49 -4.77
CA ALA A 45 -0.54 4.36 -5.23
C ALA A 45 0.24 3.50 -6.24
N VAL A 46 0.94 4.12 -7.19
CA VAL A 46 1.81 3.41 -8.15
C VAL A 46 2.94 2.68 -7.43
N SER A 47 3.61 3.34 -6.47
CA SER A 47 4.69 2.73 -5.68
C SER A 47 4.23 1.51 -4.90
N ILE A 48 3.04 1.59 -4.27
CA ILE A 48 2.44 0.46 -3.54
C ILE A 48 2.02 -0.65 -4.49
N SER A 49 1.44 -0.30 -5.65
CA SER A 49 1.05 -1.28 -6.67
C SER A 49 2.24 -2.10 -7.13
N ASN A 50 3.36 -1.43 -7.43
CA ASN A 50 4.62 -2.06 -7.80
C ASN A 50 5.18 -2.91 -6.66
N ALA A 51 5.18 -2.39 -5.42
CA ALA A 51 5.69 -3.11 -4.26
C ALA A 51 4.89 -4.38 -3.93
N CYS A 52 3.59 -4.37 -4.19
CA CYS A 52 2.67 -5.50 -3.98
C CYS A 52 2.52 -6.41 -5.22
N ASN A 53 3.21 -6.12 -6.33
CA ASN A 53 3.09 -6.83 -7.61
C ASN A 53 1.62 -6.93 -8.09
N LYS A 54 0.86 -5.84 -7.91
CA LYS A 54 -0.52 -5.70 -8.38
C LYS A 54 -0.57 -4.67 -9.50
N THR A 55 -1.53 -4.81 -10.42
CA THR A 55 -1.80 -3.79 -11.44
C THR A 55 -2.45 -2.56 -10.80
N THR A 56 -2.06 -1.37 -11.27
CA THR A 56 -2.54 -0.08 -10.77
C THR A 56 -4.07 0.07 -10.89
N GLU A 57 -4.69 -0.65 -11.83
CA GLU A 57 -6.14 -0.76 -12.00
C GLU A 57 -6.87 -1.26 -10.75
N PHE A 58 -6.21 -2.08 -9.90
CA PHE A 58 -6.80 -2.57 -8.65
C PHE A 58 -7.12 -1.42 -7.68
N PHE A 59 -6.41 -0.30 -7.77
CA PHE A 59 -6.57 0.84 -6.86
C PHE A 59 -7.48 1.95 -7.40
N CYS A 60 -7.88 1.90 -8.69
CA CYS A 60 -8.64 2.96 -9.38
C CYS A 60 -10.15 2.70 -9.51
N HIS A 61 -10.63 1.47 -9.29
CA HIS A 61 -12.06 1.16 -9.13
C HIS A 61 -12.50 1.21 -7.66
#